data_AF-A0A7X5IFN8-F1
#
_entry.id   AF-A0A7X5IFN8-F1
#
_cell.length_a   1.000
_cell.length_b   1.000
_cell.length_c   1.000
_cell.angle_alpha   90.00
_cell.angle_beta   90.00
_cell.angle_gamma   90.00
#
_symmetry.space_group_name_H-M   'P 1'
#
loop_
_entity.id
_entity.type
_entity.pdbx_description
1 polymer ?
#
loop_
_entity_poly.entity_id
_entity_poly.type
_entity_poly.pdbx_seq_one_letter_code
_entity_poly.pdbx_strand_id
1 'polypeptide(L)'
;MSPLAQEEKAHRFCGMAAGTQRVGISEFARGKAWRHTLDESGCVEVTDRAGTIGLLLTPDYADDVSSYISQLEAELEQAYVRALFDMRRDYSEPAEGAALATAALAEFDARESKIRNFLDGGE
;
A
#
# COMPACT_ATOMS: atom_id res chain seq x y z
N MET A 1 5.41 6.35 5.90
CA MET A 1 5.39 5.68 4.58
C MET A 1 6.30 6.45 3.64
N SER A 2 7.03 5.76 2.75
CA SER A 2 7.77 6.45 1.70
C SER A 2 6.81 6.98 0.63
N PRO A 3 7.16 8.05 -0.10
CA PRO A 3 6.35 8.56 -1.22
C PRO A 3 6.04 7.48 -2.27
N LEU A 4 7.01 6.61 -2.57
CA LEU A 4 6.87 5.45 -3.45
C LEU A 4 5.81 4.45 -2.98
N ALA A 5 5.75 4.18 -1.66
CA ALA A 5 4.74 3.28 -1.11
C ALA A 5 3.34 3.91 -1.16
N GLN A 6 3.23 5.25 -1.08
CA GLN A 6 1.97 5.95 -1.31
C GLN A 6 1.56 5.91 -2.78
N GLU A 7 2.49 6.04 -3.72
CA GLU A 7 2.23 5.93 -5.16
C GLU A 7 1.81 4.51 -5.57
N GLU A 8 2.46 3.46 -5.07
CA GLU A 8 2.07 2.07 -5.35
C GLU A 8 0.69 1.73 -4.76
N LYS A 9 0.40 2.22 -3.54
CA LYS A 9 -0.91 2.07 -2.92
C LYS A 9 -1.98 2.81 -3.71
N ALA A 10 -1.68 4.03 -4.18
CA ALA A 10 -2.55 4.79 -5.07
C ALA A 10 -2.76 4.10 -6.43
N HIS A 11 -1.73 3.49 -7.02
CA HIS A 11 -1.85 2.74 -8.27
C HIS A 11 -2.68 1.47 -8.15
N ARG A 12 -2.51 0.69 -7.07
CA ARG A 12 -3.38 -0.46 -6.78
C ARG A 12 -4.81 -0.01 -6.52
N PHE A 13 -4.99 1.12 -5.84
CA PHE A 13 -6.28 1.74 -5.64
C PHE A 13 -6.93 2.17 -6.96
N CYS A 14 -6.21 2.85 -7.85
CA CYS A 14 -6.67 3.17 -9.20
C CYS A 14 -7.07 1.90 -9.98
N GLY A 15 -6.34 0.80 -9.84
CA GLY A 15 -6.68 -0.48 -10.48
C GLY A 15 -7.97 -1.12 -9.95
N MET A 16 -8.34 -0.88 -8.69
CA MET A 16 -9.59 -1.36 -8.08
C MET A 16 -10.77 -0.41 -8.32
N ALA A 17 -10.51 0.90 -8.31
CA ALA A 17 -11.46 1.97 -8.57
C ALA A 17 -11.61 2.30 -10.06
N ALA A 18 -10.91 1.58 -10.95
CA ALA A 18 -11.05 1.66 -12.41
C ALA A 18 -12.46 1.21 -12.83
N GLY A 19 -13.44 2.07 -12.56
CA GLY A 19 -14.66 2.11 -13.32
C GLY A 19 -14.27 2.34 -14.78
N THR A 20 -14.97 1.70 -15.70
CA THR A 20 -14.80 1.84 -17.15
C THR A 20 -14.96 3.28 -17.67
N GLN A 21 -15.22 4.25 -16.79
CA GLN A 21 -15.56 5.63 -17.09
C GLN A 21 -14.33 6.54 -16.97
N ARG A 22 -13.97 7.13 -18.11
CA ARG A 22 -12.80 8.01 -18.26
C ARG A 22 -13.24 9.32 -18.85
N VAL A 23 -12.64 10.41 -18.39
CA VAL A 23 -12.78 11.74 -19.00
C VAL A 23 -11.39 12.32 -19.30
N GLY A 24 -11.19 12.80 -20.52
CA GLY A 24 -9.96 13.49 -20.88
C GLY A 24 -9.89 14.86 -20.23
N ILE A 25 -8.71 15.34 -19.82
CA ILE A 25 -8.57 16.61 -19.08
C ILE A 25 -9.13 17.83 -19.83
N SER A 26 -9.05 17.83 -21.16
CA SER A 26 -9.65 18.87 -21.99
C SER A 26 -11.18 18.85 -21.93
N GLU A 27 -11.79 17.66 -21.89
CA GLU A 27 -13.24 17.47 -21.75
C GLU A 27 -13.69 17.77 -20.33
N PHE A 28 -12.92 17.35 -19.33
CA PHE A 28 -13.15 17.66 -17.93
C PHE A 28 -13.24 19.17 -17.67
N ALA A 29 -12.31 19.94 -18.24
CA ALA A 29 -12.24 21.39 -18.08
C ALA A 29 -13.37 22.16 -18.79
N ARG A 30 -13.84 21.65 -19.94
CA ARG A 30 -14.79 22.35 -20.83
C ARG A 30 -16.23 21.86 -20.70
N GLY A 31 -16.42 20.63 -20.26
CA GLY A 31 -17.70 19.93 -20.24
C GLY A 31 -18.29 19.76 -18.85
N LYS A 32 -19.54 19.32 -18.82
CA LYS A 32 -20.25 18.93 -17.59
C LYS A 32 -20.77 17.48 -17.61
N ALA A 33 -20.65 16.78 -18.74
CA ALA A 33 -21.18 15.42 -18.93
C ALA A 33 -20.63 14.44 -17.88
N TRP A 34 -19.34 14.57 -17.55
CA TRP A 34 -18.67 13.76 -16.52
C TRP A 34 -19.32 13.85 -15.14
N ARG A 35 -20.08 14.91 -14.82
CA ARG A 35 -20.78 15.01 -13.52
C ARG A 35 -21.85 13.93 -13.36
N HIS A 36 -22.63 13.69 -14.42
CA HIS A 36 -23.64 12.64 -14.41
C HIS A 36 -23.00 11.27 -14.24
N THR A 37 -21.91 11.03 -14.98
CA THR A 37 -21.14 9.81 -14.86
C THR A 37 -20.55 9.63 -13.47
N LEU A 38 -20.05 10.70 -12.85
CA LEU A 38 -19.53 10.68 -11.49
C LEU A 38 -20.62 10.38 -10.47
N ASP A 39 -21.80 10.98 -10.61
CA ASP A 39 -22.94 10.73 -9.72
C ASP A 39 -23.43 9.27 -9.82
N GLU A 40 -23.40 8.67 -11.01
CA GLU A 40 -23.81 7.27 -11.21
C GLU A 40 -22.78 6.24 -10.75
N SER A 41 -21.49 6.51 -10.98
CA SER A 41 -20.42 5.53 -10.76
C SER A 41 -19.62 5.73 -9.48
N GLY A 42 -19.74 6.91 -8.85
CA GLY A 42 -18.97 7.28 -7.66
C GLY A 42 -17.49 7.61 -7.93
N CYS A 43 -16.93 7.19 -9.07
CA CYS A 43 -15.53 7.36 -9.44
C CYS A 43 -15.35 7.58 -10.95
N VAL A 44 -14.57 8.59 -11.33
CA VAL A 44 -14.19 8.84 -12.74
C VAL A 44 -12.69 9.08 -12.85
N GLU A 45 -12.04 8.38 -13.78
CA GLU A 45 -10.64 8.61 -14.11
C GLU A 45 -10.46 9.86 -14.98
N VAL A 46 -9.60 10.78 -14.54
CA VAL A 46 -9.15 11.92 -15.35
C VAL A 46 -7.88 11.52 -16.09
N THR A 47 -7.90 11.60 -17.41
CA THR A 47 -6.79 11.18 -18.27
C THR A 47 -6.22 12.32 -19.10
N ASP A 48 -4.94 12.24 -19.43
CA ASP A 48 -4.29 13.03 -20.47
C ASP A 48 -3.58 12.09 -21.46
N ARG A 49 -2.89 12.61 -22.47
CA ARG A 49 -2.18 11.84 -23.50
C ARG A 49 -1.20 10.80 -22.96
N ALA A 50 -0.65 11.03 -21.76
CA ALA A 50 0.31 10.14 -21.11
C ALA A 50 -0.33 9.05 -20.23
N GLY A 51 -1.64 9.11 -19.99
CA GLY A 51 -2.37 8.16 -19.14
C GLY A 51 -3.26 8.84 -18.10
N THR A 52 -3.64 8.09 -17.06
CA THR A 52 -4.44 8.60 -15.94
C THR A 52 -3.60 9.55 -15.09
N ILE A 53 -4.13 10.74 -14.87
CA ILE A 53 -3.47 11.82 -14.10
C ILE A 53 -4.17 12.11 -12.77
N GLY A 54 -5.38 11.58 -12.57
CA GLY A 54 -6.10 11.72 -11.32
C GLY A 54 -7.41 10.95 -11.30
N LEU A 55 -8.02 10.88 -10.11
CA LEU A 55 -9.34 10.30 -9.87
C LEU A 55 -10.26 11.37 -9.29
N LEU A 56 -11.49 11.42 -9.76
CA LEU A 56 -12.59 12.14 -9.15
C LEU A 56 -13.47 11.16 -8.42
N LEU A 57 -13.73 11.42 -7.14
CA LEU A 57 -14.58 10.58 -6.30
C LEU A 57 -15.74 11.42 -5.77
N THR A 58 -16.92 10.81 -5.63
CA THR A 58 -17.97 11.38 -4.79
C THR A 58 -17.54 11.26 -3.32
N PRO A 59 -18.03 12.13 -2.42
CA PRO A 59 -17.70 12.07 -1.00
C PRO A 59 -17.98 10.70 -0.39
N ASP A 60 -19.17 10.15 -0.63
CA ASP A 60 -19.58 8.85 -0.11
C ASP A 60 -18.64 7.73 -0.59
N TYR A 61 -18.28 7.74 -1.88
CA TYR A 61 -17.36 6.75 -2.43
C TYR A 61 -15.94 6.89 -1.84
N ALA A 62 -15.48 8.11 -1.57
CA ALA A 62 -14.20 8.34 -0.91
C ALA A 62 -14.19 7.82 0.55
N ASP A 63 -15.31 7.95 1.26
CA ASP A 63 -15.46 7.42 2.62
C ASP A 63 -15.51 5.89 2.64
N ASP A 64 -16.25 5.27 1.72
CA ASP A 64 -16.31 3.81 1.55
C ASP A 64 -14.91 3.23 1.27
N VAL A 65 -14.17 3.87 0.36
CA VAL A 65 -12.80 3.53 0.04
C VAL A 65 -11.88 3.64 1.24
N SER A 66 -11.97 4.74 1.98
CA SER A 66 -11.13 4.98 3.15
C SER A 66 -11.38 3.93 4.22
N SER A 67 -12.65 3.58 4.43
CA SER A 67 -13.08 2.53 5.34
C SER A 67 -12.53 1.16 4.94
N TYR A 68 -12.59 0.83 3.65
CA TYR A 68 -12.05 -0.42 3.11
C TYR A 68 -10.53 -0.50 3.27
N ILE A 69 -9.80 0.60 3.03
CA ILE A 69 -8.35 0.67 3.26
C ILE A 69 -8.03 0.41 4.74
N SER A 70 -8.75 1.05 5.68
CA SER A 70 -8.55 0.83 7.11
C SER A 70 -8.82 -0.62 7.51
N GLN A 71 -9.82 -1.26 6.92
CA GLN A 71 -10.08 -2.69 7.13
C GLN A 71 -8.89 -3.55 6.65
N LEU A 72 -8.39 -3.32 5.43
CA LEU A 72 -7.24 -4.06 4.91
C LEU A 72 -5.98 -3.87 5.75
N GLU A 73 -5.77 -2.68 6.29
CA GLU A 73 -4.66 -2.41 7.22
C GLU A 73 -4.79 -3.20 8.52
N ALA A 74 -6.00 -3.27 9.09
CA ALA A 74 -6.26 -4.07 10.27
C ALA A 74 -6.09 -5.59 10.00
N GLU A 75 -6.55 -6.08 8.85
CA GLU A 75 -6.35 -7.47 8.44
C GLU A 75 -4.85 -7.81 8.28
N LEU A 76 -4.08 -6.90 7.67
CA LEU A 76 -2.64 -7.04 7.53
C LEU A 76 -1.93 -7.08 8.89
N GLU A 77 -2.29 -6.19 9.81
CA GLU A 77 -1.75 -6.19 11.18
C GLU A 77 -2.05 -7.52 11.89
N GLN A 78 -3.29 -8.00 11.81
CA GLN A 78 -3.66 -9.29 12.39
C GLN A 78 -2.87 -10.45 11.77
N ALA A 79 -2.65 -10.44 10.46
CA ALA A 79 -1.85 -11.45 9.78
C ALA A 79 -0.39 -11.44 10.28
N TYR A 80 0.22 -10.26 10.45
CA TYR A 80 1.56 -10.14 11.04
C TYR A 80 1.62 -10.66 12.48
N VAL A 81 0.65 -10.31 13.31
CA VAL A 81 0.57 -10.80 14.68
C VAL A 81 0.46 -12.32 14.70
N ARG A 82 -0.40 -12.90 13.87
CA ARG A 82 -0.52 -14.38 13.74
C ARG A 82 0.80 -15.00 13.30
N ALA A 83 1.47 -14.44 12.30
CA ALA A 83 2.77 -14.94 11.85
C ALA A 83 3.82 -14.90 12.97
N LEU A 84 3.84 -13.86 13.80
CA LEU A 84 4.72 -13.79 14.97
C LEU A 84 4.40 -14.86 16.00
N PHE A 85 3.12 -15.15 16.25
CA PHE A 85 2.72 -16.23 17.15
C PHE A 85 3.05 -17.61 16.57
N ASP A 86 2.85 -17.83 15.28
CA ASP A 86 3.21 -19.08 14.59
C ASP A 86 4.73 -19.33 14.62
N MET A 87 5.55 -18.29 14.37
CA MET A 87 7.01 -18.37 14.53
C MET A 87 7.44 -18.72 15.95
N ARG A 88 6.65 -18.32 16.96
CA ARG A 88 6.92 -18.59 18.38
C ARG A 88 6.26 -19.87 18.89
N ARG A 89 5.37 -20.49 18.11
CA ARG A 89 4.57 -21.64 18.56
C ARG A 89 5.42 -22.85 18.93
N ASP A 90 6.54 -23.04 18.24
CA ASP A 90 7.46 -24.16 18.45
C ASP A 90 8.66 -23.79 19.34
N TYR A 91 8.70 -22.57 19.90
CA TYR A 91 9.65 -22.22 20.97
C TYR A 91 9.19 -22.86 22.28
N SER A 92 9.44 -24.16 22.43
CA SER A 92 9.14 -24.92 23.65
C SER A 92 10.07 -24.59 24.82
N GLU A 93 11.19 -23.90 24.56
CA GLU A 93 12.15 -23.49 25.56
C GLU A 93 12.34 -21.96 25.49
N PRO A 94 11.92 -21.20 26.51
CA PRO A 94 12.26 -19.79 26.58
C PRO A 94 13.79 -19.67 26.75
N ALA A 95 14.46 -19.15 25.73
CA ALA A 95 15.90 -18.88 25.80
C ALA A 95 16.19 -17.83 26.88
N GLU A 96 17.22 -18.07 27.69
CA GLU A 96 17.64 -17.12 28.73
C GLU A 96 18.14 -15.80 28.12
N GLY A 97 18.05 -14.70 28.88
CA GLY A 97 18.35 -13.36 28.40
C GLY A 97 19.73 -13.18 27.75
N ALA A 98 20.75 -13.94 28.20
CA ALA A 98 22.07 -13.93 27.59
C ALA A 98 22.07 -14.56 26.18
N ALA A 99 21.37 -15.69 26.00
CA ALA A 99 21.25 -16.35 24.71
C ALA A 99 20.47 -15.50 23.69
N LEU A 100 19.41 -14.81 24.16
CA LEU A 100 18.66 -13.86 23.34
C LEU A 100 19.51 -12.65 22.93
N ALA A 101 20.33 -12.11 23.84
CA ALA A 101 21.24 -11.01 23.54
C ALA A 101 22.30 -11.40 22.49
N THR A 102 22.88 -12.59 22.62
CA THR A 102 23.84 -13.12 21.63
C THR A 102 23.18 -13.33 20.26
N ALA A 103 21.97 -13.90 20.21
CA ALA A 103 21.25 -14.10 18.96
C ALA A 103 20.85 -12.76 18.29
N ALA A 104 20.45 -11.76 19.08
CA ALA A 104 20.12 -10.43 18.56
C ALA A 104 21.35 -9.72 17.98
N LEU A 105 22.51 -9.79 18.65
CA LEU A 105 23.77 -9.24 18.13
C LEU A 105 24.18 -9.91 16.82
N ALA A 106 24.09 -11.24 16.74
CA ALA A 106 24.40 -11.98 15.51
C ALA A 106 23.49 -11.58 14.32
N GLU A 107 22.22 -11.31 14.58
CA GLU A 107 21.28 -10.81 13.56
C GLU A 107 21.63 -9.38 13.12
N PHE A 108 22.08 -8.52 14.04
CA PHE A 108 22.56 -7.17 13.67
C PHE A 108 23.84 -7.23 12.84
N ASP A 109 24.80 -8.07 13.19
CA ASP A 109 26.04 -8.28 12.43
C ASP A 109 25.75 -8.80 11.02
N ALA A 110 24.79 -9.74 10.88
CA ALA A 110 24.35 -10.25 9.60
C ALA A 110 23.68 -9.18 8.72
N ARG A 111 22.90 -8.27 9.33
CA ARG A 111 22.28 -7.14 8.62
C ARG A 111 23.29 -6.07 8.23
N GLU A 112 24.24 -5.77 9.10
CA GLU A 112 25.35 -4.86 8.80
C GLU A 112 26.15 -5.39 7.60
N SER A 113 26.45 -6.69 7.58
CA SER A 113 27.14 -7.35 6.46
C SER A 113 26.35 -7.24 5.15
N LYS A 114 25.02 -7.44 5.19
CA LYS A 114 24.15 -7.24 4.02
C LYS A 114 24.14 -5.81 3.53
N ILE A 115 24.03 -4.84 4.43
CA ILE A 115 24.01 -3.42 4.08
C ILE A 115 25.36 -3.01 3.48
N ARG A 116 26.47 -3.47 4.07
CA ARG A 116 27.81 -3.18 3.58
C ARG A 116 28.06 -3.80 2.20
N ASN A 117 27.70 -5.07 2.00
CA ASN A 117 27.77 -5.73 0.68
C ASN A 117 26.94 -4.99 -0.38
N PHE A 118 25.73 -4.55 -0.05
CA PHE A 118 24.88 -3.76 -0.94
C PHE A 118 25.53 -2.40 -1.30
N LEU A 119 26.12 -1.71 -0.32
CA LEU A 119 26.80 -0.42 -0.53
C LEU A 119 28.11 -0.56 -1.31
N ASP A 120 28.82 -1.67 -1.14
CA ASP A 120 30.08 -1.97 -1.83
C ASP A 120 29.85 -2.52 -3.26
N GLY A 121 28.60 -2.61 -3.72
CA GLY A 121 28.23 -3.03 -5.07
C GLY A 121 28.32 -4.55 -5.31
N GLY A 122 28.29 -5.35 -4.25
CA GLY A 122 28.08 -6.80 -4.37
C GLY A 122 26.63 -7.09 -4.73
N GLU A 123 26.42 -7.88 -5.79
CA GLU A 123 25.10 -8.31 -6.29
C GLU A 123 24.16 -8.87 -5.21
#